data_AF-A0A401T651-F1
#
_entry.id   AF-A0A401T651-F1
#
_cell.length_a   1.000
_cell.length_b   1.000
_cell.length_c   1.000
_cell.angle_alpha   90.00
_cell.angle_beta   90.00
_cell.angle_gamma   90.00
#
_symmetry.space_group_name_H-M   'P 1'
#
loop_
_entity.id
_entity.type
_entity.pdbx_description
1 polymer ?
#
loop_
_entity_poly.entity_id
_entity_poly.type
_entity_poly.pdbx_seq_one_letter_code
_entity_poly.pdbx_strand_id
1 'polypeptide(L)'
;MEVTAPFCSEIMIHVNDLYCCCVTAARCAELQMQFTEAVKTTTGQKELIIKLEQDLSTIQAMSSLQRPDTEGADLSNMGKIPEPIKEATALFGSGPFPTSELPQGQMDSLLSIISSQRERFRARNQELESDNRMMQQTLHALQNELDNLRADNIKLYEKIKFLQSYPGRGASSDDTELRYSSQYEERLDPFASFSRKERQRRYLSLSPWDKATLSMGRVILSNKLARTIAFFYTVLLHCLVFLVLYKVAWSESVGRDCVAYCAKKYSDHLHKFHENADARDMWQ
;
A
#
# COMPACT_ATOMS: atom_id res chain seq x y z
N MET A 1 -55.15 -2.82 47.45
CA MET A 1 -54.85 -3.37 46.11
C MET A 1 -53.74 -2.51 45.49
N GLU A 2 -52.60 -2.39 46.19
CA GLU A 2 -51.64 -1.30 45.96
C GLU A 2 -50.18 -1.75 46.18
N VAL A 3 -49.87 -2.98 45.77
CA VAL A 3 -48.51 -3.57 45.92
C VAL A 3 -47.86 -3.84 44.56
N THR A 4 -48.57 -3.64 43.44
CA THR A 4 -48.12 -4.04 42.10
C THR A 4 -47.29 -2.99 41.35
N ALA A 5 -47.38 -1.70 41.70
CA ALA A 5 -46.67 -0.63 40.99
C ALA A 5 -45.15 -0.55 41.24
N PRO A 6 -44.62 -0.66 42.49
CA PRO A 6 -43.17 -0.65 42.70
C PRO A 6 -42.51 -1.92 42.17
N PHE A 7 -43.20 -3.07 42.29
CA PHE A 7 -42.75 -4.35 41.77
C PHE A 7 -42.59 -4.36 40.24
N CYS A 8 -43.51 -3.70 39.51
CA CYS A 8 -43.42 -3.61 38.06
C CYS A 8 -42.23 -2.75 37.59
N SER A 9 -41.93 -1.64 38.26
CA SER A 9 -40.80 -0.78 37.89
C SER A 9 -39.45 -1.44 38.17
N GLU A 10 -39.35 -2.19 39.27
CA GLU A 10 -38.13 -2.90 39.66
C GLU A 10 -37.88 -4.12 38.76
N ILE A 11 -38.95 -4.84 38.38
CA ILE A 11 -38.90 -5.89 37.36
C ILE A 11 -38.46 -5.32 36.00
N MET A 12 -38.98 -4.15 35.59
CA MET A 12 -38.61 -3.55 34.30
C MET A 12 -37.14 -3.10 34.24
N ILE A 13 -36.61 -2.56 35.34
CA ILE A 13 -35.18 -2.21 35.45
C ILE A 13 -34.32 -3.47 35.39
N HIS A 14 -34.69 -4.53 36.15
CA HIS A 14 -33.99 -5.80 36.10
C HIS A 14 -34.03 -6.47 34.73
N VAL A 15 -35.14 -6.39 33.99
CA VAL A 15 -35.25 -6.93 32.63
C VAL A 15 -34.38 -6.14 31.65
N ASN A 16 -34.31 -4.80 31.80
CA ASN A 16 -33.49 -3.96 30.93
C ASN A 16 -31.99 -4.12 31.22
N ASP A 17 -31.61 -4.27 32.49
CA ASP A 17 -30.24 -4.58 32.90
C ASP A 17 -29.84 -6.00 32.47
N LEU A 18 -30.74 -6.98 32.57
CA LEU A 18 -30.49 -8.34 32.09
C LEU A 18 -30.38 -8.37 30.55
N TYR A 19 -31.19 -7.59 29.83
CA TYR A 19 -31.08 -7.45 28.38
C TYR A 19 -29.76 -6.75 27.98
N CYS A 20 -29.37 -5.68 28.67
CA CYS A 20 -28.09 -5.01 28.46
C CYS A 20 -26.90 -5.94 28.75
N CYS A 21 -26.96 -6.72 29.83
CA CYS A 21 -25.95 -7.71 30.20
C CYS A 21 -25.86 -8.85 29.17
N CYS A 22 -26.99 -9.35 28.68
CA CYS A 22 -27.03 -10.36 27.62
C CYS A 22 -26.47 -9.84 26.28
N VAL A 23 -26.82 -8.61 25.88
CA VAL A 23 -26.34 -8.00 24.63
C VAL A 23 -24.85 -7.68 24.71
N THR A 24 -24.37 -7.18 25.84
CA THR A 24 -22.95 -6.93 26.07
C THR A 24 -22.14 -8.23 26.14
N ALA A 25 -22.67 -9.27 26.79
CA ALA A 25 -22.05 -10.60 26.82
C ALA A 25 -21.97 -11.23 25.41
N ALA A 26 -23.04 -11.15 24.62
CA ALA A 26 -23.05 -11.62 23.24
C ALA A 26 -22.02 -10.88 22.37
N ARG A 27 -21.91 -9.56 22.55
CA ARG A 27 -20.93 -8.75 21.82
C ARG A 27 -19.49 -9.01 22.27
N CYS A 28 -19.26 -9.30 23.55
CA CYS A 28 -17.97 -9.75 24.04
C CYS A 28 -17.58 -11.12 23.48
N ALA A 29 -18.53 -12.06 23.40
CA ALA A 29 -18.30 -13.39 22.82
C ALA A 29 -17.96 -13.30 21.32
N GLU A 30 -18.68 -12.46 20.57
CA GLU A 30 -18.40 -12.20 19.15
C GLU A 30 -17.02 -11.56 18.96
N LEU A 31 -16.68 -10.55 19.76
CA LEU A 31 -15.38 -9.88 19.70
C LEU A 31 -14.23 -10.84 20.06
N GLN A 32 -14.46 -11.73 21.03
CA GLN A 32 -13.51 -12.76 21.42
C GLN A 32 -13.34 -13.82 20.32
N MET A 33 -14.41 -14.18 19.61
CA MET A 33 -14.34 -15.08 18.45
C MET A 33 -13.50 -14.44 17.33
N GLN A 34 -13.78 -13.19 16.98
CA GLN A 34 -13.01 -12.45 15.96
C GLN A 34 -11.53 -12.29 16.36
N PHE A 35 -11.25 -12.04 17.64
CA PHE A 35 -9.88 -12.00 18.13
C PHE A 35 -9.18 -13.36 17.98
N THR A 36 -9.85 -14.47 18.33
CA THR A 36 -9.25 -15.80 18.17
C THR A 36 -9.02 -16.18 16.71
N GLU A 37 -9.90 -15.75 15.79
CA GLU A 37 -9.74 -15.94 14.36
C GLU A 37 -8.58 -15.08 13.79
N ALA A 38 -8.48 -13.82 14.20
CA ALA A 38 -7.36 -12.95 13.85
C ALA A 38 -6.02 -13.48 14.37
N VAL A 39 -6.00 -14.06 15.57
CA VAL A 39 -4.81 -14.73 16.12
C VAL A 39 -4.46 -15.97 15.30
N LYS A 40 -5.44 -16.82 14.94
CA LYS A 40 -5.20 -18.01 14.10
C LYS A 40 -4.63 -17.65 12.72
N THR A 41 -5.19 -16.64 12.06
CA THR A 41 -4.69 -16.18 10.76
C THR A 41 -3.28 -15.59 10.88
N THR A 42 -3.00 -14.83 11.93
CA THR A 42 -1.65 -14.31 12.22
C THR A 42 -0.64 -15.42 12.47
N THR A 43 -1.01 -16.47 13.21
CA THR A 43 -0.12 -17.63 13.44
C THR A 43 0.15 -18.39 12.15
N GLY A 44 -0.86 -18.60 11.30
CA GLY A 44 -0.69 -19.25 10.00
C GLY A 44 0.21 -18.43 9.05
N GLN A 45 0.05 -17.11 9.04
CA GLN A 45 0.94 -16.22 8.28
C GLN A 45 2.39 -16.30 8.77
N LYS A 46 2.63 -16.35 10.08
CA LYS A 46 3.97 -16.50 10.64
C LYS A 46 4.62 -17.84 10.24
N GLU A 47 3.87 -18.92 10.26
CA GLU A 47 4.37 -20.24 9.83
C GLU A 47 4.75 -20.26 8.34
N LEU A 48 3.91 -19.64 7.49
CA LEU A 48 4.20 -19.47 6.07
C LEU A 48 5.46 -18.63 5.83
N ILE A 49 5.65 -17.55 6.59
CA ILE A 49 6.86 -16.71 6.51
C ILE A 49 8.09 -17.53 6.90
N ILE A 50 8.06 -18.26 8.01
CA ILE A 50 9.18 -19.10 8.46
C ILE A 50 9.51 -20.15 7.38
N LYS A 51 8.50 -20.77 6.78
CA LYS A 51 8.70 -21.74 5.70
C LYS A 51 9.35 -21.10 4.47
N LEU A 52 8.88 -19.92 4.04
CA LEU A 52 9.47 -19.18 2.93
C LEU A 52 10.92 -18.75 3.22
N GLU A 53 11.20 -18.29 4.44
CA GLU A 53 12.57 -17.96 4.87
C GLU A 53 13.47 -19.19 4.82
N GLN A 54 12.97 -20.35 5.25
CA GLN A 54 13.71 -21.61 5.20
C GLN A 54 13.95 -22.08 3.77
N ASP A 55 12.95 -22.00 2.88
CA ASP A 55 13.08 -22.34 1.46
C ASP A 55 14.07 -21.41 0.75
N LEU A 56 14.00 -20.09 1.00
CA LEU A 56 14.96 -19.11 0.48
C LEU A 56 16.37 -19.37 0.99
N SER A 57 16.54 -19.70 2.27
CA SER A 57 17.85 -20.03 2.84
C SER A 57 18.45 -21.29 2.20
N THR A 58 17.61 -22.28 1.88
CA THR A 58 18.01 -23.51 1.19
C THR A 58 18.43 -23.22 -0.26
N ILE A 59 17.67 -22.39 -0.97
CA ILE A 59 18.01 -21.94 -2.33
C ILE A 59 19.30 -21.11 -2.32
N GLN A 60 19.49 -20.22 -1.34
CA GLN A 60 20.71 -19.43 -1.19
C GLN A 60 21.92 -20.30 -0.86
N ALA A 61 21.76 -21.33 -0.02
CA ALA A 61 22.80 -22.31 0.25
C ALA A 61 23.19 -23.07 -1.04
N MET A 62 22.22 -23.55 -1.82
CA MET A 62 22.49 -24.18 -3.12
C MET A 62 23.11 -23.21 -4.14
N SER A 63 22.68 -21.95 -4.15
CA SER A 63 23.23 -20.92 -5.04
C SER A 63 24.65 -20.49 -4.65
N SER A 64 25.01 -20.56 -3.36
CA SER A 64 26.35 -20.24 -2.87
C SER A 64 27.39 -21.29 -3.22
N LEU A 65 26.97 -22.54 -3.47
CA LEU A 65 27.82 -23.59 -4.06
C LEU A 65 28.04 -23.38 -5.57
N GLN A 66 27.20 -22.58 -6.24
CA GLN A 66 27.22 -22.35 -7.69
C GLN A 66 27.87 -21.01 -8.07
N ARG A 67 28.80 -20.49 -7.26
CA ARG A 67 29.49 -19.23 -7.56
C ARG A 67 31.00 -19.37 -7.40
N PRO A 68 31.76 -19.63 -8.48
CA PRO A 68 33.15 -19.27 -8.52
C PRO A 68 33.20 -17.76 -8.73
N ASP A 69 33.42 -17.02 -7.65
CA ASP A 69 33.64 -15.58 -7.70
C ASP A 69 34.86 -15.26 -8.55
N THR A 70 34.63 -14.49 -9.61
CA THR A 70 35.67 -13.77 -10.32
C THR A 70 35.72 -12.36 -9.75
N GLU A 71 36.85 -12.10 -9.07
CA GLU A 71 37.50 -10.80 -8.83
C GLU A 71 36.80 -9.73 -7.95
N GLY A 72 37.47 -9.43 -6.83
CA GLY A 72 37.86 -8.05 -6.52
C GLY A 72 37.08 -7.28 -5.44
N ALA A 73 37.69 -7.20 -4.25
CA ALA A 73 37.53 -6.17 -3.20
C ALA A 73 36.22 -6.13 -2.39
N ASP A 74 36.27 -6.66 -1.15
CA ASP A 74 36.43 -5.77 0.01
C ASP A 74 36.83 -6.54 1.29
N LEU A 75 37.95 -6.12 1.87
CA LEU A 75 38.51 -6.60 3.14
C LEU A 75 37.83 -5.85 4.29
N SER A 76 36.66 -6.29 4.77
CA SER A 76 36.06 -5.75 6.01
C SER A 76 34.88 -6.59 6.54
N ASN A 77 35.07 -7.86 6.92
CA ASN A 77 34.32 -8.42 8.06
C ASN A 77 34.88 -9.78 8.52
N MET A 78 35.98 -9.76 9.26
CA MET A 78 36.39 -10.90 10.08
C MET A 78 35.56 -10.88 11.36
N GLY A 79 34.59 -11.77 11.51
CA GLY A 79 33.86 -11.82 12.80
C GLY A 79 32.58 -12.65 12.88
N LYS A 80 32.58 -13.92 12.47
CA LYS A 80 31.83 -15.03 13.11
C LYS A 80 31.80 -16.24 12.18
N ILE A 81 32.73 -17.16 12.42
CA ILE A 81 32.65 -18.53 11.91
C ILE A 81 32.20 -19.38 13.10
N PRO A 82 31.00 -20.00 13.08
CA PRO A 82 30.63 -21.04 14.04
C PRO A 82 31.59 -22.25 13.90
N GLU A 83 31.92 -22.87 15.02
CA GLU A 83 33.05 -23.82 15.16
C GLU A 83 33.08 -25.11 14.33
N PRO A 84 32.05 -25.56 13.57
CA PRO A 84 32.21 -26.76 12.72
C PRO A 84 33.14 -26.59 11.50
N ILE A 85 33.58 -25.36 11.19
CA ILE A 85 34.35 -25.06 9.96
C ILE A 85 35.85 -24.86 10.25
N LYS A 86 36.28 -24.93 11.52
CA LYS A 86 37.72 -24.91 11.84
C LYS A 86 38.43 -26.20 11.38
N GLU A 87 37.74 -27.34 11.41
CA GLU A 87 38.32 -28.61 10.95
C GLU A 87 38.40 -28.72 9.41
N ALA A 88 37.46 -28.13 8.67
CA ALA A 88 37.50 -28.13 7.21
C ALA A 88 38.53 -27.12 6.65
N THR A 89 38.75 -25.99 7.32
CA THR A 89 39.77 -24.99 6.92
C THR A 89 41.18 -25.35 7.40
N ALA A 90 41.33 -26.09 8.51
CA ALA A 90 42.64 -26.62 8.94
C ALA A 90 43.20 -27.71 8.00
N LEU A 91 42.39 -28.26 7.08
CA LEU A 91 42.81 -29.25 6.09
C LEU A 91 43.35 -28.66 4.79
N PHE A 92 43.17 -27.35 4.55
CA PHE A 92 43.67 -26.67 3.34
C PHE A 92 44.66 -25.52 3.62
N GLY A 93 44.94 -25.19 4.89
CA GLY A 93 45.87 -24.13 5.25
C GLY A 93 46.77 -24.47 6.43
N SER A 94 48.03 -24.79 6.14
CA SER A 94 49.20 -24.84 7.05
C SER A 94 49.17 -25.82 8.24
N GLY A 95 49.61 -27.05 7.99
CA GLY A 95 50.09 -28.01 8.99
C GLY A 95 50.65 -29.26 8.31
N PRO A 96 51.74 -29.90 8.79
CA PRO A 96 52.31 -31.09 8.14
C PRO A 96 51.41 -32.30 8.43
N PHE A 97 50.54 -32.63 7.48
CA PHE A 97 49.71 -33.83 7.51
C PHE A 97 49.88 -34.65 6.22
N PRO A 98 49.79 -35.98 6.32
CA PRO A 98 50.39 -36.92 5.37
C PRO A 98 49.65 -36.90 4.04
N THR A 99 50.41 -37.04 2.97
CA THR A 99 49.97 -37.29 1.61
C THR A 99 49.07 -38.52 1.56
N SER A 100 47.75 -38.35 1.65
CA SER A 100 46.82 -39.27 1.01
C SER A 100 46.73 -38.85 -0.46
N GLU A 101 47.59 -39.46 -1.28
CA GLU A 101 47.56 -39.29 -2.73
C GLU A 101 46.22 -39.74 -3.28
N LEU A 102 45.37 -38.78 -3.66
CA LEU A 102 44.26 -39.04 -4.56
C LEU A 102 44.87 -39.38 -5.94
N PRO A 103 44.46 -40.46 -6.63
CA PRO A 103 45.10 -40.87 -7.88
C PRO A 103 45.10 -39.71 -8.89
N GLN A 104 46.27 -39.32 -9.41
CA GLN A 104 46.43 -38.18 -10.36
C GLN A 104 45.38 -38.17 -11.48
N GLY A 105 45.00 -39.34 -12.00
CA GLY A 105 43.98 -39.46 -13.04
C GLY A 105 42.58 -38.98 -12.65
N GLN A 106 42.21 -39.00 -11.36
CA GLN A 106 40.92 -38.48 -10.90
C GLN A 106 40.92 -36.94 -10.86
N MET A 107 42.05 -36.32 -10.51
CA MET A 107 42.22 -34.87 -10.54
C MET A 107 42.17 -34.33 -11.97
N ASP A 108 42.87 -34.99 -12.91
CA ASP A 108 42.87 -34.60 -14.32
C ASP A 108 41.47 -34.70 -14.95
N SER A 109 40.69 -35.72 -14.55
CA SER A 109 39.31 -35.90 -15.00
C SER A 109 38.39 -34.80 -14.46
N LEU A 110 38.55 -34.39 -13.19
CA LEU A 110 37.80 -33.27 -12.61
C LEU A 110 38.16 -31.94 -13.28
N LEU A 111 39.45 -31.68 -13.53
CA LEU A 111 39.90 -30.47 -14.22
C LEU A 111 39.39 -30.42 -15.67
N SER A 112 39.36 -31.56 -16.37
CA SER A 112 38.78 -31.71 -17.70
C SER A 112 37.27 -31.38 -17.71
N ILE A 113 36.52 -31.89 -16.73
CA ILE A 113 35.08 -31.58 -16.60
C ILE A 113 34.86 -30.09 -16.34
N ILE A 114 35.61 -29.49 -15.41
CA ILE A 114 35.48 -28.07 -15.07
C ILE A 114 35.85 -27.18 -16.27
N SER A 115 36.94 -27.50 -16.98
CA SER A 115 37.33 -26.74 -18.18
C SER A 115 36.27 -26.80 -19.28
N SER A 116 35.68 -27.98 -19.53
CA SER A 116 34.59 -28.16 -20.49
C SER A 116 33.33 -27.38 -20.08
N GLN A 117 32.98 -27.40 -18.80
CA GLN A 117 31.86 -26.61 -18.27
C GLN A 117 32.14 -25.11 -18.47
N ARG A 118 33.34 -24.63 -18.10
CA ARG A 118 33.74 -23.22 -18.29
C ARG A 118 33.63 -22.81 -19.75
N GLU A 119 34.07 -23.65 -20.67
CA GLU A 119 34.04 -23.34 -22.10
C GLU A 119 32.60 -23.31 -22.63
N ARG A 120 31.73 -24.21 -22.19
CA ARG A 120 30.28 -24.18 -22.53
C ARG A 120 29.58 -22.94 -21.98
N PHE A 121 29.94 -22.49 -20.78
CA PHE A 121 29.41 -21.26 -20.20
C PHE A 121 29.92 -20.04 -20.95
N ARG A 122 31.21 -20.00 -21.29
CA ARG A 122 31.81 -18.93 -22.11
C ARG A 122 31.12 -18.84 -23.47
N ALA A 123 30.91 -19.96 -24.16
CA ALA A 123 30.23 -20.01 -25.45
C ALA A 123 28.79 -19.48 -25.36
N ARG A 124 28.00 -19.94 -24.38
CA ARG A 124 26.64 -19.44 -24.16
C ARG A 124 26.60 -17.95 -23.79
N ASN A 125 27.55 -17.47 -22.99
CA ASN A 125 27.62 -16.05 -22.64
C ASN A 125 27.95 -15.20 -23.89
N GLN A 126 28.86 -15.66 -24.73
CA GLN A 126 29.20 -14.98 -25.98
C GLN A 126 28.02 -14.95 -26.97
N GLU A 127 27.27 -16.05 -27.08
CA GLU A 127 26.04 -16.12 -27.87
C GLU A 127 24.99 -15.13 -27.36
N LEU A 128 24.71 -15.14 -26.05
CA LEU A 128 23.77 -14.21 -25.42
C LEU A 128 24.18 -12.75 -25.59
N GLU A 129 25.48 -12.43 -25.48
CA GLU A 129 25.99 -11.09 -25.76
C GLU A 129 25.78 -10.69 -27.23
N SER A 130 25.95 -11.63 -28.17
CA SER A 130 25.73 -11.39 -29.58
C SER A 130 24.25 -11.16 -29.91
N ASP A 131 23.35 -11.95 -29.33
CA ASP A 131 21.91 -11.81 -29.47
C ASP A 131 21.41 -10.50 -28.85
N ASN A 132 21.96 -10.11 -27.70
CA ASN A 132 21.63 -8.84 -27.06
C ASN A 132 22.01 -7.65 -27.97
N ARG A 133 23.21 -7.68 -28.56
CA ARG A 133 23.66 -6.66 -29.53
C ARG A 133 22.76 -6.62 -30.76
N MET A 134 22.37 -7.78 -31.30
CA MET A 134 21.46 -7.87 -32.45
C MET A 134 20.05 -7.34 -32.14
N MET A 135 19.53 -7.66 -30.94
CA MET A 135 18.24 -7.14 -30.47
C MET A 135 18.28 -5.62 -30.30
N GLN A 136 19.35 -5.08 -29.71
CA GLN A 136 19.55 -3.63 -29.58
C GLN A 136 19.60 -2.94 -30.95
N GLN A 137 20.29 -3.53 -31.93
CA GLN A 137 20.31 -3.00 -33.30
C GLN A 137 18.91 -3.00 -33.93
N THR A 138 18.14 -4.06 -33.73
CA THR A 138 16.75 -4.16 -34.22
C THR A 138 15.86 -3.09 -33.59
N LEU A 139 15.98 -2.87 -32.28
CA LEU A 139 15.25 -1.82 -31.58
C LEU A 139 15.60 -0.42 -32.13
N HIS A 140 16.88 -0.15 -32.37
CA HIS A 140 17.29 1.13 -32.98
C HIS A 140 16.77 1.29 -34.41
N ALA A 141 16.77 0.23 -35.22
CA ALA A 141 16.23 0.27 -36.58
C ALA A 141 14.71 0.55 -36.58
N LEU A 142 13.95 -0.14 -35.74
CA LEU A 142 12.51 0.08 -35.60
C LEU A 142 12.18 1.48 -35.05
N GLN A 143 12.98 1.97 -34.10
CA GLN A 143 12.81 3.33 -33.58
C GLN A 143 13.01 4.37 -34.69
N ASN A 144 14.04 4.21 -35.53
CA ASN A 144 14.28 5.07 -36.68
C ASN A 144 13.13 4.99 -37.70
N GLU A 145 12.59 3.80 -37.96
CA GLU A 145 11.43 3.63 -38.84
C GLU A 145 10.18 4.33 -38.29
N LEU A 146 9.91 4.21 -36.98
CA LEU A 146 8.82 4.93 -36.32
C LEU A 146 8.98 6.45 -36.46
N ASP A 147 10.19 6.97 -36.28
CA ASP A 147 10.45 8.40 -36.38
C ASP A 147 10.38 8.90 -37.84
N ASN A 148 10.81 8.09 -38.81
CA ASN A 148 10.61 8.35 -40.24
C ASN A 148 9.13 8.37 -40.62
N LEU A 149 8.37 7.34 -40.21
CA LEU A 149 6.92 7.27 -40.47
C LEU A 149 6.19 8.42 -39.81
N ARG A 150 6.56 8.83 -38.59
CA ARG A 150 6.00 10.02 -37.95
C ARG A 150 6.30 11.29 -38.74
N ALA A 151 7.53 11.48 -39.21
CA ALA A 151 7.90 12.64 -40.01
C ALA A 151 7.13 12.68 -41.34
N ASP A 152 6.94 11.53 -41.99
CA ASP A 152 6.21 11.43 -43.25
C ASP A 152 4.69 11.61 -43.06
N ASN A 153 4.11 11.09 -41.98
CA ASN A 153 2.72 11.36 -41.61
C ASN A 153 2.48 12.86 -41.39
N ILE A 154 3.40 13.57 -40.72
CA ILE A 154 3.31 15.02 -40.54
C ILE A 154 3.37 15.75 -41.90
N LYS A 155 4.30 15.40 -42.78
CA LYS A 155 4.38 16.00 -44.11
C LYS A 155 3.14 15.71 -44.96
N LEU A 156 2.58 14.51 -44.86
CA LEU A 156 1.36 14.15 -45.57
C LEU A 156 0.17 14.96 -45.06
N TYR A 157 0.09 15.14 -43.74
CA TYR A 157 -0.90 15.99 -43.11
C TYR A 157 -0.78 17.45 -43.58
N GLU A 158 0.43 18.02 -43.64
CA GLU A 158 0.68 19.35 -44.20
C GLU A 158 0.17 19.47 -45.64
N LYS A 159 0.40 18.46 -46.48
CA LYS A 159 -0.11 18.43 -47.86
C LYS A 159 -1.64 18.34 -47.92
N ILE A 160 -2.26 17.51 -47.08
CA ILE A 160 -3.73 17.40 -47.01
C ILE A 160 -4.33 18.74 -46.57
N LYS A 161 -3.79 19.36 -45.52
CA LYS A 161 -4.24 20.67 -45.03
C LYS A 161 -4.04 21.76 -46.09
N PHE A 162 -2.92 21.74 -46.82
CA PHE A 162 -2.70 22.66 -47.94
C PHE A 162 -3.76 22.47 -49.05
N LEU A 163 -4.09 21.24 -49.41
CA LEU A 163 -5.14 20.95 -50.39
C LEU A 163 -6.55 21.29 -49.88
N GLN A 164 -6.84 21.09 -48.58
CA GLN A 164 -8.11 21.47 -47.95
C GLN A 164 -8.25 22.98 -47.75
N SER A 165 -7.14 23.72 -47.66
CA SER A 165 -7.13 25.18 -47.61
C SER A 165 -7.58 25.85 -48.93
N TYR A 166 -7.67 25.09 -50.02
CA TYR A 166 -8.44 25.52 -51.19
C TYR A 166 -9.94 25.49 -50.84
N PRO A 167 -10.63 26.65 -50.87
CA PRO A 167 -12.02 26.75 -50.44
C PRO A 167 -12.91 26.00 -51.44
N GLY A 168 -13.26 24.75 -51.15
CA GLY A 168 -14.09 23.99 -52.06
C GLY A 168 -14.58 22.59 -51.64
N ARG A 169 -14.05 21.94 -50.59
CA ARG A 169 -14.53 20.60 -50.20
C ARG A 169 -14.55 20.35 -48.69
N GLY A 170 -15.76 20.45 -48.12
CA GLY A 170 -16.31 19.54 -47.13
C GLY A 170 -15.51 19.30 -45.84
N ALA A 171 -15.78 20.13 -44.84
CA ALA A 171 -15.38 19.91 -43.46
C ALA A 171 -16.05 18.64 -42.88
N SER A 172 -15.26 17.60 -42.65
CA SER A 172 -15.53 16.56 -41.65
C SER A 172 -14.29 16.50 -40.77
N SER A 173 -14.27 17.35 -39.73
CA SER A 173 -13.15 17.45 -38.77
C SER A 173 -12.98 16.12 -38.06
N ASP A 174 -11.95 15.37 -38.46
CA ASP A 174 -11.57 14.10 -37.86
C ASP A 174 -10.73 14.33 -36.58
N ASP A 175 -10.91 13.55 -35.52
CA ASP A 175 -10.18 13.72 -34.24
C ASP A 175 -8.66 13.58 -34.45
N THR A 176 -8.27 12.76 -35.43
CA THR A 176 -6.90 12.60 -35.90
C THR A 176 -6.33 13.89 -36.48
N GLU A 177 -7.13 14.66 -37.21
CA GLU A 177 -6.75 15.95 -37.79
C GLU A 177 -6.47 16.99 -36.69
N LEU A 178 -7.27 17.03 -35.62
CA LEU A 178 -7.04 17.90 -34.47
C LEU A 178 -5.73 17.56 -33.74
N ARG A 179 -5.43 16.25 -33.59
CA ARG A 179 -4.20 15.74 -32.98
C ARG A 179 -2.94 16.14 -33.78
N TYR A 180 -2.98 16.07 -35.10
CA TYR A 180 -1.85 16.49 -35.94
C TYR A 180 -1.77 18.01 -36.14
N SER A 181 -2.90 18.72 -36.18
CA SER A 181 -2.93 20.19 -36.22
C SER A 181 -2.28 20.80 -34.98
N SER A 182 -2.58 20.28 -33.79
CA SER A 182 -1.97 20.76 -32.54
C SER A 182 -0.46 20.53 -32.49
N GLN A 183 0.05 19.40 -33.02
CA GLN A 183 1.50 19.15 -33.13
C GLN A 183 2.20 20.06 -34.14
N TYR A 184 1.52 20.41 -35.24
CA TYR A 184 2.02 21.34 -36.25
C TYR A 184 2.10 22.77 -35.71
N GLU A 185 1.05 23.25 -35.04
CA GLU A 185 1.02 24.57 -34.39
C GLU A 185 2.06 24.68 -33.27
N GLU A 186 2.27 23.61 -32.49
CA GLU A 186 3.31 23.54 -31.45
C GLU A 186 4.73 23.68 -32.02
N ARG A 187 4.96 23.20 -33.26
CA ARG A 187 6.25 23.35 -33.95
C ARG A 187 6.41 24.71 -34.64
N LEU A 188 5.31 25.34 -35.05
CA LEU A 188 5.33 26.61 -35.79
C LEU A 188 5.44 27.85 -34.92
N ASP A 189 5.13 27.78 -33.63
CA ASP A 189 5.19 28.93 -32.74
C ASP A 189 6.52 28.98 -31.97
N PRO A 190 7.54 29.74 -32.43
CA PRO A 190 8.82 29.87 -31.75
C PRO A 190 8.68 30.33 -30.29
N PHE A 191 7.60 31.03 -29.93
CA PHE A 191 7.32 31.50 -28.58
C PHE A 191 6.64 30.46 -27.69
N ALA A 192 6.00 29.43 -28.23
CA ALA A 192 5.42 28.34 -27.43
C ALA A 192 6.52 27.51 -26.74
N SER A 193 7.61 27.22 -27.46
CA SER A 193 8.76 26.50 -26.89
C SER A 193 9.49 27.33 -25.82
N PHE A 194 9.60 28.65 -26.03
CA PHE A 194 10.24 29.57 -25.09
C PHE A 194 9.36 29.82 -23.86
N SER A 195 8.06 30.07 -24.04
CA SER A 195 7.11 30.25 -22.93
C SER A 195 6.96 28.99 -22.07
N ARG A 196 7.03 27.79 -22.67
CA ARG A 196 7.09 26.52 -21.91
C ARG A 196 8.38 26.39 -21.12
N LYS A 197 9.54 26.71 -21.72
CA LYS A 197 10.83 26.70 -21.02
C LYS A 197 10.91 27.73 -19.89
N GLU A 198 10.36 28.93 -20.11
CA GLU A 198 10.24 30.01 -19.13
C GLU A 198 9.31 29.61 -17.98
N ARG A 199 8.14 29.04 -18.29
CA ARG A 199 7.18 28.53 -17.31
C ARG A 199 7.78 27.37 -16.51
N GLN A 200 8.52 26.48 -17.15
CA GLN A 200 9.22 25.37 -16.51
C GLN A 200 10.37 25.85 -15.60
N ARG A 201 11.11 26.90 -15.98
CA ARG A 201 12.11 27.53 -15.11
C ARG A 201 11.48 28.18 -13.87
N ARG A 202 10.35 28.88 -14.03
CA ARG A 202 9.58 29.43 -12.89
C ARG A 202 8.96 28.35 -12.00
N TYR A 203 8.48 27.25 -12.59
CA TYR A 203 8.06 26.09 -11.82
C TYR A 203 9.25 25.49 -11.05
N LEU A 204 10.43 25.37 -11.67
CA LEU A 204 11.62 24.84 -11.02
C LEU A 204 12.16 25.75 -9.91
N SER A 205 12.01 27.07 -10.03
CA SER A 205 12.40 28.04 -8.99
C SER A 205 11.43 28.14 -7.81
N LEU A 206 10.26 27.50 -7.87
CA LEU A 206 9.31 27.44 -6.74
C LEU A 206 9.73 26.38 -5.72
N SER A 207 9.47 26.71 -4.45
CA SER A 207 9.83 25.94 -3.24
C SER A 207 9.53 24.45 -3.40
N PRO A 208 10.45 23.54 -3.03
CA PRO A 208 10.23 22.09 -3.09
C PRO A 208 8.94 21.63 -2.39
N TRP A 209 8.53 22.34 -1.33
CA TRP A 209 7.31 22.06 -0.56
C TRP A 209 6.01 22.48 -1.28
N ASP A 210 6.04 23.53 -2.11
CA ASP A 210 4.90 23.90 -2.96
C ASP A 210 4.69 22.87 -4.07
N LYS A 211 5.76 22.31 -4.63
CA LYS A 211 5.68 21.22 -5.62
C LYS A 211 5.10 19.95 -5.04
N ALA A 212 5.48 19.60 -3.81
CA ALA A 212 4.97 18.41 -3.13
C ALA A 212 3.48 18.57 -2.78
N THR A 213 3.06 19.75 -2.33
CA THR A 213 1.65 20.03 -2.03
C THR A 213 0.79 20.02 -3.30
N LEU A 214 1.29 20.60 -4.40
CA LEU A 214 0.60 20.58 -5.69
C LEU A 214 0.59 19.20 -6.36
N SER A 215 1.64 18.39 -6.21
CA SER A 215 1.65 17.00 -6.69
C SER A 215 0.71 16.14 -5.87
N MET A 216 0.69 16.29 -4.55
CA MET A 216 -0.23 15.58 -3.66
C MET A 216 -1.70 15.95 -3.98
N GLY A 217 -1.99 17.23 -4.19
CA GLY A 217 -3.32 17.69 -4.60
C GLY A 217 -3.72 17.15 -5.99
N ARG A 218 -2.79 17.11 -6.95
CA ARG A 218 -3.07 16.61 -8.31
C ARG A 218 -3.20 15.08 -8.34
N VAL A 219 -2.49 14.34 -7.49
CA VAL A 219 -2.63 12.88 -7.33
C VAL A 219 -4.00 12.54 -6.72
N ILE A 220 -4.45 13.33 -5.74
CA ILE A 220 -5.79 13.19 -5.14
C ILE A 220 -6.89 13.52 -6.16
N LEU A 221 -6.71 14.54 -7.02
CA LEU A 221 -7.70 14.93 -8.03
C LEU A 221 -7.69 14.08 -9.30
N SER A 222 -6.53 13.58 -9.75
CA SER A 222 -6.40 12.86 -11.03
C SER A 222 -6.77 11.39 -10.95
N ASN A 223 -6.64 10.77 -9.77
CA ASN A 223 -6.91 9.35 -9.63
C ASN A 223 -8.37 9.10 -9.18
N LYS A 224 -9.12 8.33 -9.99
CA LYS A 224 -10.51 7.93 -9.67
C LYS A 224 -10.60 7.25 -8.31
N LEU A 225 -9.59 6.46 -7.94
CA LEU A 225 -9.54 5.73 -6.68
C LEU A 225 -9.35 6.68 -5.48
N ALA A 226 -8.44 7.66 -5.60
CA ALA A 226 -8.19 8.65 -4.54
C ALA A 226 -9.43 9.50 -4.23
N ARG A 227 -10.20 9.85 -5.27
CA ARG A 227 -11.48 10.54 -5.12
C ARG A 227 -12.51 9.72 -4.35
N THR A 228 -12.61 8.43 -4.66
CA THR A 228 -13.51 7.49 -3.96
C THR A 228 -13.10 7.34 -2.49
N ILE A 229 -11.81 7.16 -2.19
CA ILE A 229 -11.31 7.08 -0.81
C ILE A 229 -11.61 8.37 -0.03
N ALA A 230 -11.34 9.54 -0.61
CA ALA A 230 -11.60 10.82 0.05
C ALA A 230 -13.10 11.00 0.37
N PHE A 231 -13.98 10.63 -0.56
CA PHE A 231 -15.42 10.65 -0.32
C PHE A 231 -15.82 9.76 0.86
N PHE A 232 -15.42 8.49 0.87
CA PHE A 232 -15.71 7.58 1.98
C PHE A 232 -15.13 8.07 3.31
N TYR A 233 -13.91 8.62 3.30
CA TYR A 233 -13.28 9.20 4.48
C TYR A 233 -14.10 10.36 5.06
N THR A 234 -14.57 11.28 4.22
CA THR A 234 -15.42 12.39 4.68
C THR A 234 -16.75 11.91 5.24
N VAL A 235 -17.41 10.95 4.59
CA VAL A 235 -18.68 10.38 5.08
C VAL A 235 -18.48 9.67 6.42
N LEU A 236 -17.43 8.85 6.55
CA LEU A 236 -17.13 8.14 7.79
C LEU A 236 -16.82 9.10 8.93
N LEU A 237 -16.05 10.17 8.67
CA LEU A 237 -15.77 11.21 9.66
C LEU A 237 -17.09 11.87 10.13
N HIS A 238 -17.96 12.25 9.19
CA HIS A 238 -19.25 12.84 9.54
C HIS A 238 -20.09 11.87 10.37
N CYS A 239 -20.19 10.59 9.97
CA CYS A 239 -20.88 9.57 10.75
C CYS A 239 -20.32 9.46 12.18
N LEU A 240 -18.99 9.46 12.35
CA LEU A 240 -18.36 9.44 13.67
C LEU A 240 -18.72 10.67 14.51
N VAL A 241 -18.65 11.87 13.93
CA VAL A 241 -19.04 13.10 14.62
C VAL A 241 -20.51 13.06 15.03
N PHE A 242 -21.41 12.64 14.14
CA PHE A 242 -22.82 12.48 14.45
C PHE A 242 -23.06 11.44 15.55
N LEU A 243 -22.34 10.33 15.56
CA LEU A 243 -22.44 9.33 16.63
C LEU A 243 -21.96 9.87 17.98
N VAL A 244 -20.88 10.64 18.01
CA VAL A 244 -20.38 11.28 19.23
C VAL A 244 -21.42 12.29 19.75
N LEU A 245 -21.93 13.16 18.88
CA LEU A 245 -22.96 14.14 19.25
C LEU A 245 -24.26 13.47 19.69
N TYR A 246 -24.68 12.41 19.01
CA TYR A 246 -25.85 11.62 19.39
C TYR A 246 -25.67 11.01 20.79
N LYS A 247 -24.50 10.43 21.08
CA LYS A 247 -24.21 9.87 22.39
C LYS A 247 -24.22 10.94 23.49
N VAL A 248 -23.62 12.10 23.23
CA VAL A 248 -23.59 13.23 24.18
C VAL A 248 -25.02 13.74 24.42
N ALA A 249 -25.78 14.01 23.35
CA ALA A 249 -27.14 14.50 23.45
C ALA A 249 -28.08 13.50 24.17
N TRP A 250 -27.92 12.20 23.90
CA TRP A 250 -28.71 11.16 24.56
C TRP A 250 -28.33 10.99 26.03
N SER A 251 -27.04 11.08 26.38
CA SER A 251 -26.58 11.09 27.77
C SER A 251 -27.14 12.29 28.53
N GLU A 252 -27.17 13.46 27.89
CA GLU A 252 -27.68 14.70 28.49
C GLU A 252 -29.20 14.69 28.63
N SER A 253 -29.94 14.13 27.66
CA SER A 253 -31.40 13.98 27.77
C SER A 253 -31.78 13.03 28.91
N VAL A 254 -31.14 11.87 28.99
CA VAL A 254 -31.38 10.90 30.08
C VAL A 254 -31.08 11.50 31.45
N GLY A 255 -30.02 12.33 31.56
CA GLY A 255 -29.70 13.07 32.78
C GLY A 255 -30.79 14.07 33.16
N ARG A 256 -31.29 14.86 32.21
CA ARG A 256 -32.38 15.84 32.44
C ARG A 256 -33.68 15.16 32.84
N ASP A 257 -34.03 14.04 32.20
CA ASP A 257 -35.22 13.27 32.52
C ASP A 257 -35.14 12.66 33.94
N CYS A 258 -33.96 12.22 34.35
CA CYS A 258 -33.72 11.74 35.71
C CYS A 258 -33.90 12.84 36.76
N VAL A 259 -33.36 14.05 36.52
CA VAL A 259 -33.52 15.20 37.41
C VAL A 259 -34.98 15.66 37.48
N ALA A 260 -35.67 15.72 36.34
CA ALA A 260 -37.09 16.07 36.29
C ALA A 260 -37.96 15.05 37.04
N TYR A 261 -37.66 13.76 36.88
CA TYR A 261 -38.35 12.69 37.62
C TYR A 261 -38.06 12.76 39.13
N CYS A 262 -36.82 13.02 39.53
CA CYS A 262 -36.43 13.18 40.93
C CYS A 262 -37.13 14.38 41.58
N ALA A 263 -37.17 15.53 40.89
CA ALA A 263 -37.85 16.74 41.35
C ALA A 263 -39.36 16.53 41.51
N LYS A 264 -40.01 15.85 40.55
CA LYS A 264 -41.44 15.51 40.63
C LYS A 264 -41.72 14.57 41.81
N LYS A 265 -40.89 13.53 41.98
CA LYS A 265 -41.06 12.59 43.10
C LYS A 265 -40.86 13.27 44.46
N TYR A 266 -39.94 14.23 44.54
CA TYR A 266 -39.74 15.06 45.74
C TYR A 266 -40.93 15.98 46.01
N SER A 267 -41.48 16.66 44.99
CA SER A 267 -42.69 17.49 45.17
C SER A 267 -43.89 16.66 45.63
N ASP A 268 -44.09 15.48 45.03
CA ASP A 268 -45.18 14.57 45.40
C ASP A 268 -45.02 14.07 46.85
N HIS A 269 -43.78 13.78 47.28
CA HIS A 269 -43.49 13.41 48.67
C HIS A 269 -43.72 14.60 49.63
N LEU A 270 -43.28 15.80 49.27
CA LEU A 270 -43.47 17.01 50.08
C LEU A 270 -44.98 17.28 50.30
N HIS A 271 -45.79 17.25 49.24
CA HIS A 271 -47.25 17.41 49.35
C HIS A 271 -47.88 16.32 50.23
N LYS A 272 -47.50 15.06 50.04
CA LYS A 272 -48.10 13.95 50.80
C LYS A 272 -47.81 14.01 52.30
N PHE A 273 -46.60 14.42 52.69
CA PHE A 273 -46.15 14.35 54.09
C PHE A 273 -46.18 15.68 54.84
N HIS A 274 -46.03 16.83 54.17
CA HIS A 274 -45.95 18.13 54.85
C HIS A 274 -47.24 18.96 54.76
N GLU A 275 -48.11 18.77 53.75
CA GLU A 275 -49.40 19.49 53.69
C GLU A 275 -50.38 18.98 54.77
N ASN A 276 -50.25 17.71 55.17
CA ASN A 276 -51.04 17.11 56.26
C ASN A 276 -50.48 17.38 57.66
N ALA A 277 -49.26 17.92 57.78
CA ALA A 277 -48.64 18.28 59.06
C ALA A 277 -49.09 19.68 59.49
N ASP A 278 -49.07 20.64 58.58
CA ASP A 278 -49.53 22.02 58.86
C ASP A 278 -51.03 22.07 59.15
N ALA A 279 -51.83 21.17 58.57
CA ALA A 279 -53.25 21.05 58.87
C ALA A 279 -53.55 20.43 60.26
N ARG A 280 -52.60 19.69 60.86
CA ARG A 280 -52.76 19.06 62.19
C ARG A 280 -52.27 19.94 63.33
N ASP A 281 -51.32 20.83 63.09
CA ASP A 281 -50.83 21.79 64.11
C ASP A 281 -51.66 23.08 64.19
N MET A 282 -52.69 23.24 63.34
CA MET A 282 -53.61 24.38 63.37
C MET A 282 -54.89 24.14 64.20
N TRP A 283 -55.08 22.93 64.75
CA TRP A 283 -56.26 22.52 65.53
C TRP A 283 -55.91 21.84 66.87
N GLN A 284 -54.80 22.23 67.49
CA GLN A 284 -54.54 22.03 68.93
C GLN A 284 -54.42 23.38 69.62
#